data_AF-A0A1X1RDM7-F1
#
_entry.id   AF-A0A1X1RDM7-F1
#
_cell.length_a   1.000
_cell.length_b   1.000
_cell.length_c   1.000
_cell.angle_alpha   90.00
_cell.angle_beta   90.00
_cell.angle_gamma   90.00
#
_symmetry.space_group_name_H-M   'P 1'
#
loop_
_entity.id
_entity.type
_entity.pdbx_description
1 polymer ?
#
loop_
_entity_poly.entity_id
_entity_poly.type
_entity_poly.pdbx_seq_one_letter_code
_entity_poly.pdbx_strand_id
1 'polypeptide(L)'
;MEERPADEKPPAEAPPAEMTAYIDHTEWASWQGRPSLRVYPSAAARAAVTGPGGRALADRAWSEVLALAPEAGSPGMRAQFDCHWDWAEFAEPGKASWNLEPWRPVVSADRLLLAGCNPGDAEEPF
;
A
#
# COMPACT_ATOMS: atom_id res chain seq x y z
N MET A 1 7.30 -30.17 47.60
CA MET A 1 6.17 -29.24 47.46
C MET A 1 6.71 -28.07 46.66
N GLU A 2 6.55 -28.20 45.34
CA GLU A 2 6.88 -27.31 44.22
C GLU A 2 7.89 -26.18 44.40
N GLU A 3 9.02 -26.32 43.69
CA GLU A 3 9.89 -25.21 43.31
C GLU A 3 9.09 -24.22 42.44
N ARG A 4 9.16 -22.93 42.78
CA ARG A 4 8.64 -21.85 41.93
C ARG A 4 9.66 -21.59 40.83
N PRO A 5 9.32 -21.63 39.53
CA PRO A 5 10.23 -21.11 38.53
C PRO A 5 10.26 -19.58 38.63
N ALA A 6 11.46 -19.03 38.79
CA ALA A 6 11.75 -17.66 38.42
C ALA A 6 11.89 -17.58 36.89
N ASP A 7 11.55 -16.42 36.34
CA ASP A 7 11.72 -16.05 34.93
C ASP A 7 10.78 -16.74 33.92
N GLU A 8 9.49 -16.39 33.98
CA GLU A 8 8.75 -16.22 32.74
C GLU A 8 8.25 -14.77 32.67
N LYS A 9 8.91 -13.98 31.81
CA LYS A 9 8.42 -12.66 31.43
C LYS A 9 7.01 -12.89 30.86
N PRO A 10 5.95 -12.26 31.41
CA PRO A 10 4.62 -12.38 30.83
C PRO A 10 4.70 -12.02 29.35
N PRO A 11 3.97 -12.72 28.46
CA PRO A 11 3.95 -12.36 27.05
C PRO A 11 3.69 -10.86 26.97
N ALA A 12 4.51 -10.15 26.22
CA ALA A 12 4.31 -8.73 26.01
C ALA A 12 2.88 -8.57 25.49
N GLU A 13 2.04 -7.93 26.29
CA GLU A 13 0.71 -7.55 25.87
C GLU A 13 0.88 -6.77 24.57
N ALA A 14 0.25 -7.24 23.49
CA ALA A 14 0.29 -6.53 22.23
C ALA A 14 -0.12 -5.07 22.54
N PRO A 15 0.62 -4.07 22.03
CA PRO A 15 0.24 -2.68 22.26
C PRO A 15 -1.24 -2.53 21.85
N PRO A 16 -1.99 -1.64 22.51
CA PRO A 16 -3.37 -1.38 22.13
C PRO A 16 -3.41 -1.14 20.61
N ALA A 17 -4.50 -1.54 19.97
CA ALA A 17 -4.74 -1.29 18.55
C ALA A 17 -4.77 0.23 18.27
N GLU A 18 -3.60 0.86 18.25
CA GLU A 18 -3.37 2.03 17.43
C GLU A 18 -3.89 1.63 16.06
N MET A 19 -4.89 2.35 15.59
CA MET A 19 -5.65 2.02 14.39
C MET A 19 -4.68 1.51 13.31
N THR A 20 -4.71 0.20 13.03
CA THR A 20 -3.68 -0.41 12.19
C THR A 20 -3.60 0.33 10.86
N ALA A 21 -2.51 1.07 10.65
CA ALA A 21 -2.29 1.82 9.44
C ALA A 21 -1.99 0.82 8.31
N TYR A 22 -2.63 1.00 7.17
CA TYR A 22 -2.36 0.26 5.95
C TYR A 22 -1.21 0.89 5.17
N ILE A 23 -1.04 2.20 5.27
CA ILE A 23 0.07 2.93 4.66
C ILE A 23 1.07 3.30 5.74
N ASP A 24 2.31 2.86 5.59
CA ASP A 24 3.40 3.22 6.50
C ASP A 24 3.82 4.67 6.29
N HIS A 25 4.17 5.02 5.05
CA HIS A 25 4.44 6.39 4.64
C HIS A 25 4.28 6.57 3.12
N THR A 26 4.37 7.82 2.68
CA THR A 26 4.46 8.17 1.26
C THR A 26 5.66 9.09 1.01
N GLU A 27 6.21 9.03 -0.20
CA GLU A 27 7.32 9.89 -0.61
C GLU A 27 7.11 10.37 -2.04
N TRP A 28 7.12 11.68 -2.25
CA TRP A 28 7.19 12.24 -3.60
C TRP A 28 8.63 12.16 -4.11
N ALA A 29 8.80 11.50 -5.26
CA ALA A 29 10.04 11.38 -5.98
C ALA A 29 9.93 11.97 -7.39
N SER A 30 11.06 12.01 -8.10
CA SER A 30 11.10 12.32 -9.53
C SER A 30 11.58 11.10 -10.32
N TRP A 31 10.74 10.66 -11.26
CA TRP A 31 11.09 9.62 -12.24
C TRP A 31 11.09 10.22 -13.63
N GLN A 32 12.24 10.14 -14.33
CA GLN A 32 12.43 10.74 -15.65
C GLN A 32 11.99 12.21 -15.74
N GLY A 33 12.23 12.99 -14.67
CA GLY A 33 11.88 14.41 -14.59
C GLY A 33 10.39 14.69 -14.34
N ARG A 34 9.60 13.68 -13.99
CA ARG A 34 8.17 13.79 -13.68
C ARG A 34 7.87 13.31 -12.25
N PRO A 35 6.81 13.83 -11.59
CA PRO A 35 6.48 13.42 -10.23
C PRO A 35 6.02 11.95 -10.17
N SER A 36 6.46 11.24 -9.13
CA SER A 36 6.05 9.86 -8.79
C SER A 36 5.81 9.80 -7.29
N LEU A 37 4.60 9.42 -6.86
CA LEU A 37 4.30 9.21 -5.44
C LEU A 37 4.56 7.75 -5.11
N ARG A 38 5.60 7.48 -4.32
CA ARG A 38 5.86 6.15 -3.77
C ARG A 38 4.99 5.95 -2.54
N VAL A 39 4.12 4.95 -2.56
CA VAL A 39 3.28 4.55 -1.42
C VAL A 39 3.87 3.29 -0.82
N TYR A 40 4.26 3.32 0.45
CA TYR A 40 4.88 2.19 1.13
C TYR A 40 3.82 1.46 1.97
N PRO A 41 3.39 0.24 1.57
CA PRO A 41 2.37 -0.49 2.30
C PRO A 41 2.94 -1.11 3.58
N SER A 42 2.18 -1.01 4.66
CA SER A 42 2.53 -1.66 5.93
C SER A 42 2.33 -3.18 5.84
N ALA A 43 2.85 -3.92 6.81
CA ALA A 43 2.59 -5.36 6.93
C ALA A 43 1.08 -5.68 7.02
N ALA A 44 0.28 -4.76 7.58
CA ALA A 44 -1.16 -4.93 7.67
C ALA A 44 -1.85 -4.78 6.32
N ALA A 45 -1.40 -3.86 5.45
CA ALA A 45 -1.91 -3.79 4.07
C ALA A 45 -1.60 -5.08 3.32
N ARG A 46 -0.36 -5.57 3.41
CA ARG A 46 0.05 -6.82 2.74
C ARG A 46 -0.75 -8.03 3.22
N ALA A 47 -1.12 -8.08 4.50
CA ALA A 47 -2.02 -9.12 5.01
C ALA A 47 -3.47 -8.90 4.53
N ALA A 48 -3.95 -7.66 4.52
CA ALA A 48 -5.33 -7.31 4.18
C ALA A 48 -5.72 -7.62 2.74
N VAL A 49 -4.79 -7.48 1.78
CA VAL A 49 -5.08 -7.78 0.36
C VAL A 49 -5.41 -9.25 0.09
N THR A 50 -4.98 -10.15 0.98
CA THR A 50 -5.33 -11.58 0.95
C THR A 50 -6.49 -11.95 1.89
N GLY A 51 -6.97 -10.99 2.68
CA GLY A 51 -7.87 -11.20 3.81
C GLY A 51 -9.32 -10.76 3.57
N PRO A 52 -10.22 -11.08 4.51
CA PRO A 52 -11.60 -10.58 4.49
C PRO A 52 -11.63 -9.06 4.72
N GLY A 53 -12.42 -8.34 3.91
CA GLY A 53 -12.58 -6.88 4.03
C GLY A 53 -12.59 -6.15 2.69
N GLY A 54 -11.93 -6.72 1.67
CA GLY A 54 -12.04 -6.31 0.26
C GLY A 54 -11.93 -4.79 0.04
N ARG A 55 -12.83 -4.26 -0.80
CA ARG A 55 -12.85 -2.85 -1.23
C ARG A 55 -12.93 -1.83 -0.08
N ALA A 56 -13.59 -2.17 1.03
CA ALA A 56 -13.73 -1.24 2.16
C ALA A 56 -12.37 -0.97 2.84
N LEU A 57 -11.47 -1.95 2.85
CA LEU A 57 -10.10 -1.75 3.36
C LEU A 57 -9.26 -0.93 2.37
N ALA A 58 -9.44 -1.14 1.07
CA ALA A 58 -8.80 -0.32 0.04
C ALA A 58 -9.22 1.16 0.17
N ASP A 59 -10.52 1.44 0.41
CA ASP A 59 -11.01 2.80 0.61
C ASP A 59 -10.40 3.46 1.86
N ARG A 60 -10.24 2.69 2.94
CA ARG A 60 -9.56 3.17 4.15
C ARG A 60 -8.08 3.46 3.91
N ALA A 61 -7.37 2.53 3.28
CA ALA A 61 -5.95 2.72 2.94
C ALA A 61 -5.76 3.92 1.98
N TRP A 62 -6.67 4.11 1.02
CA TRP A 62 -6.67 5.29 0.16
C TRP A 62 -6.86 6.59 0.95
N SER A 63 -7.72 6.59 1.98
CA SER A 63 -7.87 7.77 2.84
C SER A 63 -6.59 8.10 3.62
N GLU A 64 -5.80 7.09 3.99
CA GLU A 64 -4.49 7.28 4.62
C GLU A 64 -3.48 7.85 3.62
N VAL A 65 -3.47 7.39 2.37
CA VAL A 65 -2.65 8.01 1.29
C VAL A 65 -2.99 9.49 1.16
N LEU A 66 -4.27 9.88 1.12
CA LEU A 66 -4.67 11.28 0.99
C LEU A 66 -4.37 12.13 2.24
N ALA A 67 -4.33 11.51 3.43
CA ALA A 67 -3.90 12.20 4.64
C ALA A 67 -2.39 12.50 4.60
N LEU A 68 -1.59 11.61 4.02
CA LEU A 68 -0.13 11.74 3.90
C LEU A 68 0.30 12.58 2.68
N ALA A 69 -0.43 12.49 1.58
CA ALA A 69 -0.17 13.17 0.30
C ALA A 69 -1.49 13.70 -0.31
N PRO A 70 -2.01 14.84 0.17
CA PRO A 70 -3.29 15.40 -0.28
C PRO A 70 -3.38 15.65 -1.79
N GLU A 71 -2.25 15.88 -2.46
CA GLU A 71 -2.16 16.13 -3.90
C GLU A 71 -2.39 14.88 -4.75
N ALA A 72 -2.45 13.68 -4.14
CA ALA A 72 -2.63 12.41 -4.85
C ALA A 72 -4.08 12.16 -5.34
N GLY A 73 -5.03 13.04 -4.99
CA GLY A 73 -6.48 12.85 -5.17
C GLY A 73 -7.04 12.83 -6.59
N SER A 74 -6.22 12.58 -7.62
CA SER A 74 -6.71 12.46 -9.00
C SER A 74 -7.38 11.11 -9.26
N PRO A 75 -8.39 11.02 -10.16
CA PRO A 75 -9.01 9.75 -10.52
C PRO A 75 -8.02 8.72 -11.07
N GLY A 76 -6.99 9.16 -11.80
CA GLY A 76 -5.96 8.29 -12.35
C GLY A 76 -5.08 7.66 -11.28
N MET A 77 -4.63 8.44 -10.29
CA MET A 77 -3.84 7.92 -9.16
C MET A 77 -4.66 6.99 -8.27
N ARG A 78 -5.95 7.28 -8.07
CA ARG A 78 -6.86 6.37 -7.38
C ARG A 78 -6.97 5.01 -8.07
N ALA A 79 -7.09 5.01 -9.40
CA ALA A 79 -7.20 3.78 -10.17
C ALA A 79 -5.91 2.95 -10.16
N GLN A 80 -4.75 3.61 -10.19
CA GLN A 80 -3.44 2.97 -9.99
C GLN A 80 -3.36 2.32 -8.60
N PHE A 81 -3.77 3.04 -7.55
CA PHE A 81 -3.78 2.53 -6.19
C PHE A 81 -4.68 1.31 -6.02
N ASP A 82 -5.93 1.37 -6.51
CA ASP A 82 -6.86 0.23 -6.43
C ASP A 82 -6.26 -0.99 -7.13
N CYS A 83 -5.62 -0.81 -8.29
CA CYS A 83 -4.95 -1.90 -9.00
C CYS A 83 -3.78 -2.49 -8.18
N HIS A 84 -2.94 -1.65 -7.58
CA HIS A 84 -1.84 -2.12 -6.74
C HIS A 84 -2.34 -2.85 -5.49
N TRP A 85 -3.37 -2.32 -4.83
CA TRP A 85 -4.00 -2.97 -3.70
C TRP A 85 -4.49 -4.38 -4.05
N ASP A 86 -5.19 -4.53 -5.18
CA ASP A 86 -5.77 -5.80 -5.56
C ASP A 86 -4.73 -6.84 -6.04
N TRP A 87 -3.62 -6.40 -6.65
CA TRP A 87 -2.76 -7.29 -7.44
C TRP A 87 -1.27 -7.30 -7.08
N ALA A 88 -0.72 -6.26 -6.44
CA ALA A 88 0.73 -6.14 -6.26
C ALA A 88 1.32 -7.32 -5.48
N GLU A 89 0.71 -7.72 -4.35
CA GLU A 89 1.21 -8.85 -3.57
C GLU A 89 1.04 -10.21 -4.26
N PHE A 90 0.17 -10.32 -5.26
CA PHE A 90 0.02 -11.55 -6.05
C PHE A 90 1.02 -11.61 -7.19
N ALA A 91 1.25 -10.49 -7.88
CA ALA A 91 2.13 -10.41 -9.05
C ALA A 91 3.61 -10.30 -8.67
N GLU A 92 3.93 -9.50 -7.64
CA GLU A 92 5.29 -9.23 -7.16
C GLU A 92 5.28 -9.09 -5.62
N PRO A 93 5.22 -10.23 -4.89
CA PRO A 93 5.15 -10.21 -3.43
C PRO A 93 6.30 -9.44 -2.79
N GLY A 94 6.00 -8.57 -1.84
CA GLY A 94 7.04 -7.83 -1.11
C GLY A 94 7.63 -6.62 -1.85
N LYS A 95 7.05 -6.19 -2.98
CA LYS A 95 7.43 -4.94 -3.67
C LYS A 95 7.53 -3.78 -2.67
N ALA A 96 8.60 -2.99 -2.73
CA ALA A 96 8.88 -1.99 -1.69
C ALA A 96 7.83 -0.87 -1.66
N SER A 97 7.46 -0.34 -2.83
CA SER A 97 6.46 0.71 -3.00
C SER A 97 5.49 0.44 -4.13
N TRP A 98 4.31 1.04 -4.03
CA TRP A 98 3.32 1.18 -5.09
C TRP A 98 3.38 2.61 -5.60
N ASN A 99 3.84 2.79 -6.83
CA ASN A 99 4.06 4.13 -7.36
C ASN A 99 2.79 4.61 -8.05
N LEU A 100 2.39 5.83 -7.73
CA LEU A 100 1.22 6.49 -8.31
C LEU A 100 1.72 7.74 -9.02
N GLU A 101 1.52 7.82 -10.33
CA GLU A 101 2.00 8.98 -11.07
C GLU A 101 0.85 9.75 -11.75
N PRO A 102 0.77 11.09 -11.57
CA PRO A 102 -0.35 11.89 -12.09
C PRO A 102 -0.30 12.09 -13.60
N TRP A 103 0.83 11.78 -14.24
CA TRP A 103 1.04 11.93 -15.69
C TRP A 103 0.71 10.66 -16.47
N ARG A 104 0.41 9.55 -15.79
CA ARG A 104 -0.03 8.30 -16.42
C ARG A 104 -1.39 8.51 -17.08
N PRO A 105 -1.64 7.93 -18.28
CA PRO A 105 -2.93 8.04 -18.93
C PRO A 105 -4.03 7.35 -18.11
N VAL A 106 -5.20 7.98 -18.04
CA VAL A 106 -6.39 7.34 -17.48
C VAL A 106 -6.91 6.33 -18.49
N VAL A 107 -6.90 5.05 -18.12
CA VAL A 107 -7.34 3.92 -18.95
C VAL A 107 -8.35 3.07 -18.18
N SER A 108 -8.96 2.10 -18.87
CA SER A 108 -9.87 1.14 -18.23
C SER A 108 -9.12 0.21 -17.26
N ALA A 109 -9.83 -0.38 -16.30
CA ALA A 109 -9.24 -1.24 -15.27
C ALA A 109 -8.49 -2.45 -15.85
N ASP A 110 -8.99 -3.06 -16.93
CA ASP A 110 -8.32 -4.14 -17.65
C ASP A 110 -6.99 -3.69 -18.27
N ARG A 111 -6.94 -2.46 -18.80
CA ARG A 111 -5.71 -1.88 -19.35
C ARG A 111 -4.70 -1.52 -18.28
N LEU A 112 -5.15 -1.05 -17.11
CA LEU A 112 -4.32 -0.85 -15.92
C LEU A 112 -3.66 -2.16 -15.50
N LEU A 113 -4.45 -3.23 -15.34
CA LEU A 113 -3.95 -4.54 -14.93
C LEU A 113 -2.94 -5.12 -15.94
N LEU A 114 -3.25 -5.05 -17.24
CA LEU A 114 -2.34 -5.50 -18.30
C LEU A 114 -1.01 -4.72 -18.36
N ALA A 115 -0.98 -3.52 -17.78
CA ALA A 115 0.17 -2.64 -17.75
C ALA A 115 0.82 -2.58 -16.36
N GLY A 116 0.66 -3.60 -15.51
CA GLY A 116 1.33 -3.65 -14.21
C GLY A 116 0.85 -2.59 -13.21
N CYS A 117 -0.38 -2.10 -13.39
CA CYS A 117 -1.00 -1.00 -12.64
C CYS A 117 -0.44 0.39 -12.95
N ASN A 118 0.61 0.53 -13.78
CA ASN A 118 1.23 1.81 -14.15
C ASN A 118 1.29 1.98 -15.68
N PRO A 119 0.18 2.38 -16.33
CA PRO A 119 0.06 2.39 -17.79
C PRO A 119 0.93 3.45 -18.47
N GLY A 120 1.34 3.21 -19.71
CA GLY A 120 2.07 4.20 -20.52
C GLY A 120 3.59 3.99 -20.50
N ASP A 121 4.35 5.01 -20.10
CA ASP A 121 5.82 5.02 -20.14
C ASP A 121 6.44 3.97 -19.19
N ALA A 122 7.77 3.83 -19.19
CA ALA A 122 8.44 2.85 -18.33
C ALA A 122 8.14 3.05 -16.83
N GLU A 123 7.92 1.94 -16.13
CA GLU A 123 7.76 1.93 -14.68
C GLU A 123 9.05 2.30 -13.95
N GLU A 124 8.91 3.00 -12.83
CA GLU A 124 9.99 3.22 -11.88
C GLU A 124 10.23 1.91 -11.10
N PRO A 125 11.45 1.33 -11.12
CA PRO A 125 11.68 -0.03 -10.61
C PRO A 125 11.82 -0.07 -9.08
N PHE A 126 11.07 -0.95 -8.41
CA PHE A 126 11.19 -1.31 -6.97
C PHE A 126 10.55 -2.66 -6.69
#